data_AF-A0A2S4N4I5-F1
#
_entry.id   AF-A0A2S4N4I5-F1
#
_cell.length_a   1.000
_cell.length_b   1.000
_cell.length_c   1.000
_cell.angle_alpha   90.00
_cell.angle_beta   90.00
_cell.angle_gamma   90.00
#
_symmetry.space_group_name_H-M   'P 1'
#
loop_
_entity.id
_entity.type
_entity.pdbx_description
1 polymer ?
#
loop_
_entity_poly.entity_id
_entity_poly.type
_entity_poly.pdbx_seq_one_letter_code
_entity_poly.pdbx_strand_id
1 'polypeptide(L)'
;MINNTMKLFLLTSVLFIFISCKESKETKENENETNQNMNGSISVPDKNNVEGEINNLKIGCGFNYNLNKAELKIYYPREREIKVIENIISYSGLPLNFEIYSGDIQNAVATMIDNKRYIIYDPKLLSFTDEYSDSYWSSISILAHEIGHHLSGHTLNNNISNHDIELQADKFSGFVLYKMGATQEQATNAMNLLGSEVDSESHPNKRRRIQAILDGWNEASKQRYQGAIPPPPNDKPEDFYEFTTPMLITKEKLDFAKENYPDWYTNNNEYLFGVVTEVDLKEGFFNIRILKSTKEFQEGFRKIENEDWKVWIDTYHFGEDNEMCHACQFNFESLIVPGRRLKFSMVESCPDCGTSMNGVWFLTYAKAMDNSSF
;
A
#
# COMPACT_ATOMS: atom_id res chain seq x y z
N MET A 1 15.77 18.18 78.72
CA MET A 1 16.99 17.41 78.45
C MET A 1 17.05 17.20 76.93
N ILE A 2 17.52 18.17 76.16
CA ILE A 2 18.91 18.28 75.65
C ILE A 2 19.38 16.97 74.99
N ASN A 3 19.31 16.89 73.66
CA ASN A 3 20.52 16.76 72.85
C ASN A 3 20.27 17.18 71.38
N ASN A 4 20.85 18.32 71.04
CA ASN A 4 21.07 18.84 69.69
C ASN A 4 22.21 18.05 69.03
N THR A 5 22.08 17.73 67.74
CA THR A 5 23.24 17.49 66.87
C THR A 5 23.20 18.47 65.70
N MET A 6 23.94 19.57 65.88
CA MET A 6 24.37 20.49 64.83
C MET A 6 25.40 19.77 63.94
N LYS A 7 25.15 19.71 62.62
CA LYS A 7 26.21 19.47 61.62
C LYS A 7 26.68 20.83 61.08
N LEU A 8 27.95 21.11 61.32
CA LEU A 8 28.67 22.30 60.89
C LEU A 8 29.38 22.04 59.56
N PHE A 9 29.34 23.05 58.68
CA PHE A 9 29.95 23.15 57.37
C PHE A 9 31.47 22.94 57.34
N LEU A 10 31.99 22.36 56.25
CA LEU A 10 33.29 22.76 55.70
C LEU A 10 33.22 22.85 54.17
N LEU A 11 33.43 24.06 53.68
CA LEU A 11 33.58 24.47 52.28
C LEU A 11 34.97 24.03 51.79
N THR A 12 35.06 23.34 50.66
CA THR A 12 36.30 23.29 49.87
C THR A 12 35.99 23.57 48.40
N SER A 13 36.45 24.75 47.97
CA SER A 13 36.48 25.21 46.58
C SER A 13 37.58 24.48 45.82
N VAL A 14 37.27 23.86 44.69
CA VAL A 14 38.30 23.44 43.72
C VAL A 14 37.97 24.02 42.35
N LEU A 15 38.79 25.02 42.05
CA LEU A 15 39.17 25.71 40.83
C LEU A 15 38.96 24.93 39.51
N PHE A 16 38.28 25.57 38.56
CA PHE A 16 38.35 25.29 37.12
C PHE A 16 39.76 25.54 36.59
N ILE A 17 40.32 24.59 35.84
CA ILE A 17 41.45 24.84 34.94
C ILE A 17 41.04 24.33 33.56
N PHE A 18 40.74 25.28 32.67
CA PHE A 18 40.66 25.07 31.24
C PHE A 18 42.07 24.79 30.70
N ILE A 19 42.32 23.58 30.22
CA ILE A 19 43.49 23.30 29.39
C ILE A 19 43.08 23.51 27.93
N SER A 20 43.50 24.67 27.44
CA SER A 20 43.58 25.04 26.03
C SER A 20 44.52 24.07 25.29
N CYS A 21 43.99 23.35 24.30
CA CYS A 21 44.81 22.66 23.31
C CYS A 21 44.95 23.52 22.06
N LYS A 22 46.21 23.78 21.76
CA LYS A 22 46.79 24.67 20.76
C LYS A 22 46.56 24.11 19.36
N GLU A 23 46.12 24.97 18.43
CA GLU A 23 46.09 24.69 16.99
C GLU A 23 47.50 24.36 16.46
N SER A 24 47.59 23.29 15.68
CA SER A 24 48.60 23.13 14.64
C SER A 24 47.88 23.08 13.29
N LYS A 25 48.03 24.14 12.50
CA LYS A 25 47.72 24.15 11.07
C LYS A 25 48.76 23.33 10.33
N GLU A 26 48.34 22.32 9.58
CA GLU A 26 49.08 21.86 8.40
C GLU A 26 48.08 21.45 7.30
N THR A 27 48.12 22.27 6.24
CA THR A 27 47.93 21.99 4.81
C THR A 27 46.81 21.05 4.35
N LYS A 28 45.85 21.67 3.64
CA LYS A 28 44.99 21.05 2.62
C LYS A 28 45.85 20.47 1.49
N GLU A 29 45.77 19.17 1.29
CA GLU A 29 45.94 18.57 -0.04
C GLU A 29 44.59 18.01 -0.48
N ASN A 30 44.25 18.31 -1.74
CA ASN A 30 43.04 17.87 -2.41
C ASN A 30 43.16 16.38 -2.75
N GLU A 31 42.36 15.52 -2.11
CA GLU A 31 42.00 14.21 -2.66
C GLU A 31 40.52 14.23 -3.04
N ASN A 32 40.28 14.58 -4.30
CA ASN A 32 39.07 14.16 -5.01
C ASN A 32 39.29 12.70 -5.43
N GLU A 33 38.90 11.75 -4.59
CA GLU A 33 38.61 10.38 -5.01
C GLU A 33 37.32 9.88 -4.35
N THR A 34 36.26 9.87 -5.16
CA THR A 34 35.03 9.11 -4.95
C THR A 34 35.35 7.61 -4.95
N ASN A 35 35.57 7.03 -3.77
CA ASN A 35 35.63 5.59 -3.55
C ASN A 35 35.02 5.26 -2.18
N GLN A 36 33.69 5.14 -2.10
CA GLN A 36 33.05 4.46 -0.97
C GLN A 36 32.82 2.98 -1.33
N ASN A 37 33.91 2.22 -1.43
CA ASN A 37 33.84 0.78 -1.18
C ASN A 37 33.57 0.60 0.31
N MET A 38 32.34 0.27 0.70
CA MET A 38 32.04 0.02 2.11
C MET A 38 32.76 -1.26 2.55
N ASN A 39 33.82 -1.04 3.31
CA ASN A 39 34.77 -2.02 3.81
C ASN A 39 34.09 -3.16 4.57
N GLY A 40 34.23 -4.38 4.07
CA GLY A 40 33.88 -5.64 4.72
C GLY A 40 34.05 -6.80 3.75
N SER A 41 34.06 -8.04 4.23
CA SER A 41 34.07 -9.23 3.37
C SER A 41 33.01 -10.20 3.84
N ILE A 42 32.30 -10.81 2.91
CA ILE A 42 31.25 -11.79 3.20
C ILE A 42 31.63 -13.17 2.67
N SER A 43 31.58 -14.16 3.55
CA SER A 43 31.51 -15.59 3.21
C SER A 43 30.04 -15.99 3.30
N VAL A 44 29.42 -16.31 2.17
CA VAL A 44 27.99 -16.63 2.12
C VAL A 44 27.74 -18.10 2.51
N PRO A 45 26.75 -18.37 3.37
CA PRO A 45 26.34 -19.74 3.71
C PRO A 45 25.60 -20.40 2.54
N ASP A 46 25.70 -21.72 2.42
CA ASP A 46 24.94 -22.51 1.44
C ASP A 46 23.70 -23.18 2.07
N LYS A 47 22.86 -23.83 1.24
CA LYS A 47 21.66 -24.54 1.70
C LYS A 47 21.95 -25.75 2.60
N ASN A 48 23.21 -26.17 2.74
CA ASN A 48 23.62 -27.32 3.53
C ASN A 48 24.03 -26.94 4.97
N ASN A 49 23.58 -25.78 5.46
CA ASN A 49 23.87 -25.27 6.82
C ASN A 49 25.36 -25.05 7.10
N VAL A 50 26.16 -24.67 6.10
CA VAL A 50 27.49 -24.11 6.37
C VAL A 50 27.31 -22.71 6.95
N GLU A 51 27.99 -22.41 8.06
CA GLU A 51 28.03 -21.07 8.66
C GLU A 51 28.79 -20.12 7.72
N GLY A 52 28.19 -18.95 7.46
CA GLY A 52 28.84 -17.84 6.78
C GLY A 52 29.29 -16.77 7.76
N GLU A 53 30.05 -15.79 7.27
CA GLU A 53 30.65 -14.77 8.12
C GLU A 53 30.76 -13.44 7.38
N ILE A 54 30.37 -12.35 8.03
CA ILE A 54 30.61 -10.97 7.60
C ILE A 54 31.67 -10.38 8.51
N ASN A 55 32.78 -9.98 7.91
CA ASN A 55 33.87 -9.27 8.58
C ASN A 55 33.77 -7.77 8.35
N ASN A 56 33.96 -6.99 9.41
CA ASN A 56 33.95 -5.53 9.45
C ASN A 56 32.69 -4.89 8.87
N LEU A 57 31.49 -5.32 9.28
CA LEU A 57 30.24 -4.61 8.93
C LEU A 57 30.28 -3.21 9.54
N LYS A 58 30.69 -2.21 8.75
CA LYS A 58 30.99 -0.88 9.27
C LYS A 58 29.80 0.06 9.36
N ILE A 59 28.73 -0.15 8.59
CA ILE A 59 27.49 0.65 8.64
C ILE A 59 26.37 -0.17 8.01
N GLY A 60 25.31 -0.46 8.75
CA GLY A 60 24.03 -0.84 8.17
C GLY A 60 22.89 -0.04 8.80
N CYS A 61 21.97 0.45 7.96
CA CYS A 61 20.73 1.09 8.37
C CYS A 61 19.85 0.00 8.98
N GLY A 62 19.73 -0.02 10.29
CA GLY A 62 19.01 -1.09 10.98
C GLY A 62 17.75 -0.56 11.63
N PHE A 63 16.68 -1.36 11.62
CA PHE A 63 15.32 -0.96 11.97
C PHE A 63 15.15 -0.01 13.17
N ASN A 64 15.89 -0.19 14.28
CA ASN A 64 15.81 0.69 15.46
C ASN A 64 17.09 1.47 15.77
N TYR A 65 18.22 1.06 15.20
CA TYR A 65 19.54 1.63 15.44
C TYR A 65 20.53 1.14 14.38
N ASN A 66 21.56 1.93 14.11
CA ASN A 66 22.63 1.55 13.20
C ASN A 66 23.47 0.41 13.77
N LEU A 67 23.77 -0.59 12.96
CA LEU A 67 24.57 -1.74 13.37
C LEU A 67 26.00 -1.65 12.84
N ASN A 68 26.97 -1.73 13.76
CA ASN A 68 28.40 -1.86 13.46
C ASN A 68 28.93 -3.12 14.17
N LYS A 69 29.47 -4.09 13.42
CA LYS A 69 30.07 -5.32 13.99
C LYS A 69 31.40 -5.66 13.31
N ALA A 70 32.40 -6.00 14.12
CA ALA A 70 33.70 -6.45 13.63
C ALA A 70 33.62 -7.85 12.99
N GLU A 71 32.81 -8.72 13.55
CA GLU A 71 32.58 -10.08 13.05
C GLU A 71 31.11 -10.45 13.29
N LEU A 72 30.45 -11.01 12.28
CA LEU A 72 29.06 -11.42 12.34
C LEU A 72 28.87 -12.74 11.61
N LYS A 73 28.49 -13.78 12.37
CA LYS A 73 28.05 -15.07 11.81
C LYS A 73 26.69 -14.91 11.14
N ILE A 74 26.57 -15.47 9.94
CA ILE A 74 25.33 -15.47 9.17
C ILE A 74 24.94 -16.88 8.74
N TYR A 75 23.65 -17.12 8.59
CA TYR A 75 23.08 -18.42 8.25
C TYR A 75 22.07 -18.28 7.12
N TYR A 76 21.89 -19.36 6.36
CA TYR A 76 20.92 -19.43 5.28
C TYR A 76 19.51 -19.06 5.81
N PRO A 77 18.75 -18.20 5.11
CA PRO A 77 17.45 -17.72 5.58
C PRO A 77 16.42 -18.84 5.67
N ARG A 78 15.45 -18.71 6.59
CA ARG A 78 14.33 -19.67 6.67
C ARG A 78 13.42 -19.50 5.46
N GLU A 79 12.77 -20.58 5.00
CA GLU A 79 11.86 -20.54 3.85
C GLU A 79 10.74 -19.47 3.98
N ARG A 80 10.26 -19.23 5.20
CA ARG A 80 9.27 -18.20 5.48
C ARG A 80 9.74 -16.82 5.01
N GLU A 81 10.95 -16.41 5.39
CA GLU A 81 11.46 -15.08 5.07
C GLU A 81 11.80 -14.93 3.59
N ILE A 82 12.27 -16.00 2.94
CA ILE A 82 12.46 -16.00 1.47
C ILE A 82 11.13 -15.67 0.77
N LYS A 83 10.06 -16.40 1.09
CA LYS A 83 8.73 -16.20 0.50
C LYS A 83 8.15 -14.82 0.82
N VAL A 84 8.38 -14.32 2.03
CA VAL A 84 7.94 -12.99 2.45
C VAL A 84 8.59 -11.89 1.61
N ILE A 85 9.92 -11.93 1.44
CA ILE A 85 10.65 -10.95 0.62
C ILE A 85 10.17 -10.99 -0.83
N GLU A 86 10.02 -12.18 -1.41
CA GLU A 86 9.49 -12.36 -2.76
C GLU A 86 8.09 -11.74 -2.91
N ASN A 87 7.22 -11.98 -1.93
CA ASN A 87 5.87 -11.40 -1.90
C ASN A 87 5.90 -9.87 -1.80
N ILE A 88 6.68 -9.28 -0.88
CA ILE A 88 6.81 -7.82 -0.72
C ILE A 88 7.28 -7.19 -2.04
N ILE A 89 8.33 -7.76 -2.64
CA ILE A 89 8.91 -7.24 -3.89
C ILE A 89 7.94 -7.34 -5.06
N SER A 90 7.08 -8.36 -5.11
CA SER A 90 6.07 -8.51 -6.16
C SER A 90 5.12 -7.31 -6.28
N TYR A 91 4.85 -6.61 -5.17
CA TYR A 91 4.03 -5.39 -5.14
C TYR A 91 4.77 -4.12 -5.58
N SER A 92 6.09 -4.16 -5.73
CA SER A 92 6.89 -3.05 -6.24
C SER A 92 7.03 -3.06 -7.76
N GLY A 93 6.80 -4.21 -8.42
CA GLY A 93 7.07 -4.42 -9.83
C GLY A 93 8.56 -4.47 -10.21
N LEU A 94 9.47 -4.43 -9.22
CA LEU A 94 10.92 -4.47 -9.43
C LEU A 94 11.46 -5.90 -9.27
N PRO A 95 12.55 -6.27 -9.95
CA PRO A 95 13.21 -7.55 -9.73
C PRO A 95 13.91 -7.57 -8.36
N LEU A 96 13.94 -8.74 -7.72
CA LEU A 96 14.74 -8.96 -6.51
C LEU A 96 16.23 -8.86 -6.87
N ASN A 97 16.93 -7.89 -6.28
CA ASN A 97 18.35 -7.60 -6.57
C ASN A 97 19.22 -7.53 -5.30
N PHE A 98 18.78 -8.15 -4.22
CA PHE A 98 19.50 -8.28 -2.96
C PHE A 98 19.33 -9.70 -2.40
N GLU A 99 20.31 -10.12 -1.61
CA GLU A 99 20.31 -11.42 -0.93
C GLU A 99 19.90 -11.24 0.53
N ILE A 100 19.29 -12.27 1.14
CA ILE A 100 18.85 -12.23 2.54
C ILE A 100 19.51 -13.34 3.34
N TYR A 101 19.99 -13.00 4.54
CA TYR A 101 20.57 -13.95 5.49
C TYR A 101 20.11 -13.68 6.91
N SER A 102 20.18 -14.69 7.75
CA SER A 102 19.88 -14.55 9.19
C SER A 102 21.16 -14.38 10.00
N GLY A 103 21.12 -13.67 11.12
CA GLY A 103 22.24 -13.50 12.03
C GLY A 103 21.80 -13.05 13.43
N ASP A 104 22.62 -13.28 14.45
CA ASP A 104 22.33 -12.82 15.82
C ASP A 104 22.73 -11.34 15.96
N ILE A 105 21.81 -10.46 15.61
CA ILE A 105 22.01 -9.01 15.57
C ILE A 105 20.96 -8.22 16.36
N GLN A 106 19.92 -8.89 16.90
CA GLN A 106 18.81 -8.26 17.63
C GLN A 106 18.18 -7.08 16.87
N ASN A 107 18.21 -7.16 15.54
CA ASN A 107 17.80 -6.11 14.62
C ASN A 107 17.48 -6.73 13.24
N ALA A 108 17.04 -5.90 12.30
CA ALA A 108 17.14 -6.16 10.87
C ALA A 108 17.95 -5.02 10.23
N VAL A 109 18.65 -5.27 9.14
CA VAL A 109 19.55 -4.28 8.55
C VAL A 109 19.72 -4.46 7.04
N ALA A 110 19.57 -3.38 6.30
CA ALA A 110 19.94 -3.26 4.90
C ALA A 110 21.37 -2.75 4.76
N THR A 111 22.20 -3.46 3.98
CA THR A 111 23.62 -3.11 3.81
C THR A 111 24.16 -3.49 2.43
N MET A 112 25.36 -3.00 2.12
CA MET A 112 26.10 -3.23 0.88
C MET A 112 27.49 -3.77 1.21
N ILE A 113 27.86 -4.90 0.62
CA ILE A 113 29.21 -5.50 0.74
C ILE A 113 29.67 -5.85 -0.67
N ASP A 114 30.86 -5.40 -1.08
CA ASP A 114 31.42 -5.65 -2.43
C ASP A 114 30.43 -5.33 -3.58
N ASN A 115 29.77 -4.18 -3.50
CA ASN A 115 28.74 -3.72 -4.45
C ASN A 115 27.51 -4.63 -4.60
N LYS A 116 27.29 -5.57 -3.67
CA LYS A 116 26.10 -6.40 -3.59
C LYS A 116 25.24 -6.00 -2.40
N ARG A 117 23.91 -6.07 -2.60
CA ARG A 117 22.91 -5.69 -1.61
C ARG A 117 22.55 -6.88 -0.74
N TYR A 118 22.50 -6.65 0.57
CA TYR A 118 22.15 -7.66 1.55
C TYR A 118 21.09 -7.13 2.53
N ILE A 119 20.20 -8.01 2.97
CA ILE A 119 19.39 -7.82 4.18
C ILE A 119 19.84 -8.88 5.19
N ILE A 120 20.24 -8.45 6.38
CA ILE A 120 20.53 -9.35 7.49
C ILE A 120 19.46 -9.16 8.55
N TYR A 121 18.84 -10.24 9.03
CA TYR A 121 17.78 -10.16 10.05
C TYR A 121 18.05 -11.12 11.20
N ASP A 122 17.56 -10.76 12.38
CA ASP A 122 17.51 -11.67 13.52
C ASP A 122 16.18 -12.43 13.54
N PRO A 123 16.18 -13.78 13.36
CA PRO A 123 14.97 -14.58 13.44
C PRO A 123 14.25 -14.47 14.79
N LYS A 124 14.98 -14.25 15.88
CA LYS A 124 14.41 -14.08 17.23
C LYS A 124 13.65 -12.76 17.34
N LEU A 125 14.17 -11.69 16.73
CA LEU A 125 13.47 -10.41 16.68
C LEU A 125 12.13 -10.57 15.95
N LEU A 126 12.15 -11.17 14.75
CA LEU A 126 10.92 -11.33 13.95
C LEU A 126 9.88 -12.19 14.69
N SER A 127 10.31 -13.31 15.28
CA SER A 127 9.43 -14.17 16.08
C SER A 127 8.88 -13.46 17.32
N PHE A 128 9.72 -12.73 18.05
CA PHE A 128 9.31 -11.90 19.19
C PHE A 128 8.26 -10.87 18.78
N THR A 129 8.48 -10.17 17.67
CA THR A 129 7.55 -9.13 17.23
C THR A 129 6.19 -9.68 16.81
N ASP A 130 6.17 -10.82 16.12
CA ASP A 130 4.91 -11.46 15.72
C ASP A 130 4.11 -11.91 16.96
N GLU A 131 4.78 -12.53 17.93
CA GLU A 131 4.16 -13.07 19.16
C GLU A 131 3.63 -11.96 20.08
N TYR A 132 4.45 -10.95 20.39
CA TYR A 132 4.11 -9.92 21.38
C TYR A 132 3.18 -8.83 20.83
N SER A 133 3.00 -8.75 19.52
CA SER A 133 2.00 -7.88 18.90
C SER A 133 0.79 -8.63 18.35
N ASP A 134 0.73 -9.95 18.54
CA ASP A 134 -0.29 -10.87 18.01
C ASP A 134 -0.58 -10.61 16.52
N SER A 135 0.48 -10.43 15.73
CA SER A 135 0.34 -9.97 14.34
C SER A 135 1.49 -10.45 13.47
N TYR A 136 1.15 -11.31 12.51
CA TYR A 136 2.03 -11.70 11.39
C TYR A 136 2.63 -10.49 10.66
N TRP A 137 1.87 -9.39 10.57
CA TRP A 137 2.27 -8.18 9.84
C TRP A 137 3.43 -7.43 10.48
N SER A 138 3.75 -7.71 11.75
CA SER A 138 4.82 -7.00 12.45
C SER A 138 6.21 -7.36 11.90
N SER A 139 6.53 -8.64 11.73
CA SER A 139 7.78 -9.02 11.07
C SER A 139 7.81 -8.66 9.58
N ILE A 140 6.66 -8.65 8.90
CA ILE A 140 6.55 -8.17 7.51
C ILE A 140 6.89 -6.69 7.42
N SER A 141 6.39 -5.88 8.37
CA SER A 141 6.66 -4.43 8.44
C SER A 141 8.15 -4.13 8.56
N ILE A 142 8.86 -4.90 9.41
CA ILE A 142 10.31 -4.78 9.59
C ILE A 142 11.05 -5.11 8.29
N LEU A 143 10.74 -6.24 7.66
CA LEU A 143 11.39 -6.63 6.41
C LEU A 143 11.06 -5.68 5.25
N ALA A 144 9.82 -5.19 5.17
CA ALA A 144 9.41 -4.21 4.17
C ALA A 144 10.15 -2.87 4.35
N HIS A 145 10.39 -2.45 5.58
CA HIS A 145 11.22 -1.27 5.88
C HIS A 145 12.66 -1.43 5.36
N GLU A 146 13.31 -2.57 5.63
CA GLU A 146 14.66 -2.84 5.11
C GLU A 146 14.72 -2.91 3.58
N ILE A 147 13.69 -3.46 2.94
CA ILE A 147 13.53 -3.40 1.49
C ILE A 147 13.42 -1.95 1.02
N GLY A 148 12.65 -1.12 1.73
CA GLY A 148 12.48 0.30 1.46
C GLY A 148 13.80 1.07 1.39
N HIS A 149 14.77 0.74 2.25
CA HIS A 149 16.12 1.29 2.17
C HIS A 149 16.84 0.96 0.87
N HIS A 150 16.78 -0.30 0.43
CA HIS A 150 17.38 -0.71 -0.84
C HIS A 150 16.69 -0.03 -2.03
N LEU A 151 15.35 -0.06 -2.08
CA LEU A 151 14.60 0.46 -3.23
C LEU A 151 14.75 1.99 -3.37
N SER A 152 14.83 2.70 -2.25
CA SER A 152 15.02 4.16 -2.24
C SER A 152 16.49 4.59 -2.41
N GLY A 153 17.41 3.62 -2.52
CA GLY A 153 18.83 3.89 -2.71
C GLY A 153 19.53 4.48 -1.47
N HIS A 154 18.94 4.31 -0.28
CA HIS A 154 19.51 4.81 0.98
C HIS A 154 20.84 4.13 1.33
N THR A 155 21.11 2.96 0.77
CA THR A 155 22.38 2.23 0.92
C THR A 155 23.47 2.70 -0.04
N LEU A 156 23.19 3.63 -0.96
CA LEU A 156 24.13 4.12 -1.97
C LEU A 156 24.58 5.58 -1.75
N ASN A 157 23.72 6.47 -1.24
CA ASN A 157 23.99 7.91 -1.13
C ASN A 157 23.37 8.52 0.14
N ASN A 158 24.17 9.23 0.95
CA ASN A 158 23.74 9.84 2.22
C ASN A 158 23.57 11.37 2.15
N ASN A 159 23.12 11.91 1.01
CA ASN A 159 22.85 13.36 0.89
C ASN A 159 21.54 13.79 1.58
N ILE A 160 20.83 12.85 2.20
CA ILE A 160 19.56 13.03 2.91
C ILE A 160 19.82 12.74 4.39
N SER A 161 19.10 13.42 5.30
CA SER A 161 19.24 13.16 6.74
C SER A 161 18.82 11.72 7.08
N ASN A 162 19.47 11.11 8.08
CA ASN A 162 19.11 9.76 8.54
C ASN A 162 17.62 9.69 8.93
N HIS A 163 17.09 10.74 9.55
CA HIS A 163 15.68 10.78 9.92
C HIS A 163 14.75 10.72 8.70
N ASP A 164 15.05 11.44 7.63
CA ASP A 164 14.20 11.42 6.43
C ASP A 164 14.30 10.08 5.69
N ILE A 165 15.49 9.45 5.71
CA ILE A 165 15.73 8.11 5.19
C ILE A 165 14.84 7.08 5.90
N GLU A 166 14.81 7.10 7.24
CA GLU A 166 13.96 6.22 8.06
C GLU A 166 12.48 6.43 7.77
N LEU A 167 12.02 7.70 7.68
CA LEU A 167 10.61 8.00 7.40
C LEU A 167 10.19 7.59 5.98
N GLN A 168 11.10 7.65 5.00
CA GLN A 168 10.84 7.13 3.65
C GLN A 168 10.70 5.60 3.65
N ALA A 169 11.56 4.89 4.38
CA ALA A 169 11.49 3.44 4.52
C ALA A 169 10.21 3.01 5.28
N ASP A 170 9.84 3.71 6.36
CA ASP A 170 8.58 3.52 7.09
C ASP A 170 7.35 3.74 6.20
N LYS A 171 7.37 4.80 5.39
CA LYS A 171 6.30 5.08 4.43
C LYS A 171 6.18 3.97 3.39
N PHE A 172 7.28 3.48 2.86
CA PHE A 172 7.27 2.34 1.94
C PHE A 172 6.72 1.08 2.60
N SER A 173 7.12 0.79 3.85
CA SER A 173 6.60 -0.34 4.62
C SER A 173 5.07 -0.28 4.73
N GLY A 174 4.52 0.85 5.21
CA GLY A 174 3.07 1.02 5.30
C GLY A 174 2.34 0.88 3.97
N PHE A 175 2.94 1.40 2.88
CA PHE A 175 2.39 1.28 1.53
C PHE A 175 2.25 -0.17 1.08
N VAL A 176 3.30 -0.97 1.20
CA VAL A 176 3.25 -2.37 0.74
C VAL A 176 2.39 -3.23 1.66
N LEU A 177 2.40 -2.98 2.97
CA LEU A 177 1.54 -3.71 3.91
C LEU A 177 0.05 -3.57 3.58
N TYR A 178 -0.40 -2.37 3.17
CA TYR A 178 -1.76 -2.21 2.65
C TYR A 178 -2.03 -3.09 1.42
N LYS A 179 -1.13 -3.07 0.43
CA LYS A 179 -1.30 -3.84 -0.81
C LYS A 179 -1.34 -5.35 -0.55
N MET A 180 -0.63 -5.80 0.48
CA MET A 180 -0.63 -7.20 0.94
C MET A 180 -1.87 -7.56 1.79
N GLY A 181 -2.63 -6.57 2.28
CA GLY A 181 -3.90 -6.79 2.97
C GLY A 181 -3.91 -6.48 4.48
N ALA A 182 -2.86 -5.87 5.02
CA ALA A 182 -2.83 -5.46 6.42
C ALA A 182 -3.82 -4.31 6.72
N THR A 183 -4.45 -4.35 7.90
CA THR A 183 -5.18 -3.19 8.43
C THR A 183 -4.20 -2.09 8.87
N GLN A 184 -4.69 -0.85 9.08
CA GLN A 184 -3.86 0.25 9.60
C GLN A 184 -3.25 -0.10 10.96
N GLU A 185 -4.04 -0.71 11.85
CA GLU A 185 -3.60 -1.16 13.18
C GLU A 185 -2.42 -2.13 13.03
N GLN A 186 -2.63 -3.21 12.26
CA GLN A 186 -1.62 -4.24 11.99
C GLN A 186 -0.33 -3.66 11.38
N ALA A 187 -0.45 -2.66 10.50
CA ALA A 187 0.72 -2.03 9.87
C ALA A 187 1.60 -1.25 10.87
N THR A 188 1.01 -0.77 11.98
CA THR A 188 1.72 0.04 12.98
C THR A 188 2.19 -0.77 14.20
N ASN A 189 1.75 -2.02 14.36
CA ASN A 189 2.02 -2.85 15.54
C ASN A 189 3.52 -2.99 15.86
N ALA A 190 4.37 -3.27 14.87
CA ALA A 190 5.82 -3.38 15.07
C ALA A 190 6.42 -2.09 15.64
N MET A 191 6.04 -0.93 15.10
CA MET A 191 6.55 0.37 15.55
C MET A 191 6.00 0.76 16.93
N ASN A 192 4.75 0.41 17.23
CA ASN A 192 4.18 0.57 18.57
C ASN A 192 4.96 -0.21 19.62
N LEU A 193 5.32 -1.46 19.31
CA LEU A 193 6.04 -2.36 20.21
C LEU A 193 7.51 -1.97 20.39
N LEU A 194 8.23 -1.68 19.29
CA LEU A 194 9.68 -1.51 19.30
C LEU A 194 10.17 -0.06 19.34
N GLY A 195 9.34 0.90 18.92
CA GLY A 195 9.77 2.28 18.72
C GLY A 195 10.14 3.01 20.01
N SER A 196 11.09 3.95 19.90
CA SER A 196 11.47 4.87 20.98
C SER A 196 10.54 6.08 21.03
N GLU A 197 10.17 6.55 22.23
CA GLU A 197 9.37 7.78 22.39
C GLU A 197 10.16 9.07 22.08
N VAL A 198 11.48 8.99 22.01
CA VAL A 198 12.38 10.13 21.74
C VAL A 198 13.20 9.90 20.48
N ASP A 199 13.52 11.01 19.79
CA ASP A 199 14.45 11.00 18.66
C ASP A 199 15.84 10.59 19.14
N SER A 200 16.54 9.78 18.35
CA SER A 200 17.98 9.58 18.46
C SER A 200 18.71 10.35 17.36
N GLU A 201 20.04 10.31 17.34
CA GLU A 201 20.84 10.92 16.27
C GLU A 201 20.48 10.37 14.89
N SER A 202 20.18 9.07 14.80
CA SER A 202 19.90 8.40 13.52
C SER A 202 18.43 8.09 13.29
N HIS A 203 17.61 7.92 14.34
CA HIS A 203 16.24 7.43 14.20
C HIS A 203 15.21 8.44 14.75
N PRO A 204 14.13 8.72 14.00
CA PRO A 204 13.00 9.49 14.51
C PRO A 204 12.25 8.74 15.62
N ASN A 205 11.55 9.49 16.47
CA ASN A 205 10.64 8.94 17.47
C ASN A 205 9.48 8.17 16.84
N LYS A 206 8.94 7.25 17.62
CA LYS A 206 7.82 6.36 17.33
C LYS A 206 6.65 7.10 16.68
N ARG A 207 6.24 8.25 17.20
CA ARG A 207 5.10 9.00 16.68
C ARG A 207 5.31 9.43 15.22
N ARG A 208 6.50 9.94 14.89
CA ARG A 208 6.84 10.33 13.50
C ARG A 208 6.87 9.12 12.57
N ARG A 209 7.46 8.02 13.04
CA ARG A 209 7.56 6.76 12.30
C ARG A 209 6.19 6.13 12.01
N ILE A 210 5.32 6.06 13.02
CA ILE A 210 3.92 5.63 12.87
C ILE A 210 3.20 6.51 11.86
N GLN A 211 3.36 7.83 11.93
CA GLN A 211 2.73 8.73 10.96
C GLN A 211 3.19 8.43 9.54
N ALA A 212 4.48 8.21 9.31
CA ALA A 212 4.99 7.85 7.99
C ALA A 212 4.41 6.51 7.48
N ILE A 213 4.34 5.48 8.33
CA ILE A 213 3.67 4.20 8.01
C ILE A 213 2.22 4.45 7.60
N LEU A 214 1.46 5.22 8.39
CA LEU A 214 0.06 5.54 8.10
C LEU A 214 -0.10 6.34 6.80
N ASP A 215 0.81 7.27 6.52
CA ASP A 215 0.81 8.04 5.27
C ASP A 215 0.99 7.13 4.06
N GLY A 216 1.94 6.19 4.13
CA GLY A 216 2.15 5.19 3.08
C GLY A 216 0.97 4.25 2.89
N TRP A 217 0.41 3.74 3.99
CA TRP A 217 -0.79 2.90 3.98
C TRP A 217 -1.97 3.63 3.33
N ASN A 218 -2.20 4.89 3.71
CA ASN A 218 -3.28 5.72 3.16
C ASN A 218 -3.07 6.05 1.70
N GLU A 219 -1.82 6.27 1.27
CA GLU A 219 -1.48 6.47 -0.13
C GLU A 219 -1.81 5.23 -0.97
N ALA A 220 -1.36 4.04 -0.53
CA ALA A 220 -1.67 2.79 -1.20
C ALA A 220 -3.18 2.50 -1.26
N SER A 221 -3.90 2.86 -0.19
CA SER A 221 -5.35 2.77 -0.09
C SER A 221 -6.05 3.67 -1.10
N LYS A 222 -5.67 4.94 -1.18
CA LYS A 222 -6.17 5.85 -2.21
C LYS A 222 -5.88 5.33 -3.61
N GLN A 223 -4.70 4.75 -3.86
CA GLN A 223 -4.38 4.18 -5.16
C GLN A 223 -5.23 2.97 -5.53
N ARG A 224 -5.65 2.12 -4.57
CA ARG A 224 -6.65 1.07 -4.87
C ARG A 224 -7.92 1.68 -5.46
N TYR A 225 -8.26 2.87 -5.00
CA TYR A 225 -9.49 3.58 -5.32
C TYR A 225 -9.37 4.61 -6.47
N GLN A 226 -8.14 4.92 -6.91
CA GLN A 226 -7.85 5.95 -7.93
C GLN A 226 -6.94 5.46 -9.07
N GLY A 227 -6.24 4.34 -8.91
CA GLY A 227 -5.10 3.93 -9.75
C GLY A 227 -5.44 3.41 -11.13
N ALA A 228 -6.72 3.28 -11.48
CA ALA A 228 -7.16 2.76 -12.77
C ALA A 228 -8.43 3.45 -13.30
N ILE A 229 -8.74 4.69 -12.86
CA ILE A 229 -9.85 5.44 -13.47
C ILE A 229 -9.37 5.93 -14.84
N PRO A 230 -9.86 5.38 -15.97
CA PRO A 230 -9.35 5.78 -17.27
C PRO A 230 -9.71 7.25 -17.54
N PRO A 231 -8.92 7.99 -18.33
CA PRO A 231 -9.28 9.34 -18.75
C PRO A 231 -10.63 9.31 -19.51
N PRO A 232 -11.42 10.38 -19.45
CA PRO A 232 -12.69 10.45 -20.17
C PRO A 232 -12.44 10.39 -21.69
N PRO A 233 -13.28 9.69 -22.45
CA PRO A 233 -13.24 9.73 -23.92
C PRO A 233 -13.33 11.16 -24.47
N ASN A 234 -12.75 11.38 -25.64
CA ASN A 234 -12.77 12.68 -26.32
C ASN A 234 -14.02 12.84 -27.20
N ASP A 235 -15.18 12.77 -26.57
CA ASP A 235 -16.51 12.98 -27.15
C ASP A 235 -17.38 13.72 -26.12
N LYS A 236 -18.60 14.12 -26.51
CA LYS A 236 -19.47 14.89 -25.63
C LYS A 236 -20.66 14.05 -25.16
N PRO A 237 -21.12 14.19 -23.90
CA PRO A 237 -22.26 13.43 -23.41
C PRO A 237 -23.54 13.60 -24.23
N GLU A 238 -23.76 14.77 -24.84
CA GLU A 238 -24.90 15.03 -25.72
C GLU A 238 -24.90 14.24 -27.03
N ASP A 239 -23.77 13.63 -27.41
CA ASP A 239 -23.67 12.77 -28.59
C ASP A 239 -24.27 11.37 -28.35
N PHE A 240 -24.71 11.08 -27.12
CA PHE A 240 -25.23 9.78 -26.70
C PHE A 240 -26.72 9.80 -26.39
N TYR A 241 -27.39 8.71 -26.74
CA TYR A 241 -28.77 8.48 -26.31
C TYR A 241 -28.83 8.26 -24.79
N GLU A 242 -30.00 8.55 -24.23
CA GLU A 242 -30.38 8.10 -22.90
C GLU A 242 -31.03 6.72 -23.03
N PHE A 243 -30.40 5.71 -22.45
CA PHE A 243 -30.84 4.32 -22.53
C PHE A 243 -31.72 3.98 -21.34
N THR A 244 -32.94 3.53 -21.62
CA THR A 244 -33.98 3.25 -20.63
C THR A 244 -34.22 1.76 -20.47
N THR A 245 -34.97 1.35 -19.44
CA THR A 245 -35.23 -0.05 -19.14
C THR A 245 -35.81 -0.82 -20.32
N PRO A 246 -36.82 -0.32 -21.06
CA PRO A 246 -37.37 -1.04 -22.21
C PRO A 246 -36.37 -1.24 -23.36
N MET A 247 -35.30 -0.45 -23.43
CA MET A 247 -34.23 -0.65 -24.42
C MET A 247 -33.22 -1.70 -23.96
N LEU A 248 -32.99 -1.80 -22.65
CA LEU A 248 -31.90 -2.57 -22.04
C LEU A 248 -32.33 -3.93 -21.48
N ILE A 249 -33.64 -4.15 -21.32
CA ILE A 249 -34.23 -5.39 -20.81
C ILE A 249 -35.23 -5.93 -21.84
N THR A 250 -35.16 -7.23 -22.08
CA THR A 250 -36.08 -7.95 -22.96
C THR A 250 -37.53 -7.82 -22.50
N LYS A 251 -38.46 -7.72 -23.45
CA LYS A 251 -39.89 -7.60 -23.15
C LYS A 251 -40.43 -8.82 -22.39
N GLU A 252 -39.93 -10.01 -22.67
CA GLU A 252 -40.25 -11.24 -21.92
C GLU A 252 -39.99 -11.06 -20.42
N LYS A 253 -38.81 -10.57 -20.03
CA LYS A 253 -38.47 -10.31 -18.62
C LYS A 253 -39.31 -9.19 -18.03
N LEU A 254 -39.58 -8.14 -18.79
CA LEU A 254 -40.44 -7.03 -18.33
C LEU A 254 -41.88 -7.49 -18.09
N ASP A 255 -42.43 -8.30 -18.98
CA ASP A 255 -43.81 -8.79 -18.86
C ASP A 255 -43.93 -9.80 -17.72
N PHE A 256 -42.95 -10.70 -17.56
CA PHE A 256 -42.87 -11.58 -16.39
C PHE A 256 -42.80 -10.80 -15.08
N ALA A 257 -41.94 -9.77 -15.01
CA ALA A 257 -41.82 -8.94 -13.82
C ALA A 257 -43.10 -8.15 -13.56
N LYS A 258 -43.78 -7.60 -14.57
CA LYS A 258 -45.07 -6.92 -14.36
C LYS A 258 -46.12 -7.83 -13.72
N GLU A 259 -46.14 -9.11 -14.07
CA GLU A 259 -47.10 -10.07 -13.53
C GLU A 259 -46.75 -10.54 -12.11
N ASN A 260 -45.46 -10.76 -11.83
CA ASN A 260 -45.02 -11.41 -10.58
C ASN A 260 -44.37 -10.45 -9.57
N TYR A 261 -43.69 -9.40 -10.05
CA TYR A 261 -42.88 -8.45 -9.29
C TYR A 261 -43.00 -7.02 -9.88
N PRO A 262 -44.19 -6.39 -9.83
CA PRO A 262 -44.51 -5.20 -10.64
C PRO A 262 -43.59 -4.00 -10.41
N ASP A 263 -42.95 -3.92 -9.25
CA ASP A 263 -42.03 -2.83 -8.89
C ASP A 263 -40.56 -3.10 -9.23
N TRP A 264 -40.22 -4.31 -9.71
CA TRP A 264 -38.83 -4.77 -9.81
C TRP A 264 -37.95 -3.96 -10.77
N TYR A 265 -38.54 -3.48 -11.86
CA TYR A 265 -37.88 -2.66 -12.87
C TYR A 265 -38.26 -1.17 -12.78
N THR A 266 -39.03 -0.79 -11.77
CA THR A 266 -39.45 0.59 -11.54
C THR A 266 -38.27 1.38 -10.97
N ASN A 267 -37.83 2.40 -11.70
CA ASN A 267 -36.76 3.28 -11.21
C ASN A 267 -37.34 4.38 -10.28
N ASN A 268 -37.16 4.20 -8.97
CA ASN A 268 -37.60 5.14 -7.94
C ASN A 268 -36.62 6.31 -7.69
N ASN A 269 -36.02 6.84 -8.76
CA ASN A 269 -34.92 7.81 -8.71
C ASN A 269 -33.64 7.28 -8.02
N GLU A 270 -33.44 5.97 -8.09
CA GLU A 270 -32.27 5.27 -7.56
C GLU A 270 -31.18 5.25 -8.63
N TYR A 271 -30.29 6.25 -8.57
CA TYR A 271 -29.22 6.41 -9.54
C TYR A 271 -27.85 6.31 -8.89
N LEU A 272 -26.95 5.71 -9.66
CA LEU A 272 -25.53 5.62 -9.39
C LEU A 272 -24.77 6.46 -10.40
N PHE A 273 -23.62 6.95 -9.97
CA PHE A 273 -22.74 7.80 -10.75
C PHE A 273 -21.36 7.17 -10.69
N GLY A 274 -20.82 6.78 -11.84
CA GLY A 274 -19.55 6.08 -11.88
C GLY A 274 -18.74 6.27 -13.15
N VAL A 275 -17.54 5.70 -13.12
CA VAL A 275 -16.63 5.65 -14.28
C VAL A 275 -16.44 4.20 -14.70
N VAL A 276 -16.76 3.90 -15.95
CA VAL A 276 -16.53 2.58 -16.54
C VAL A 276 -15.02 2.31 -16.53
N THR A 277 -14.60 1.18 -15.96
CA THR A 277 -13.20 0.80 -15.82
C THR A 277 -12.80 -0.27 -16.83
N GLU A 278 -13.69 -1.23 -17.08
CA GLU A 278 -13.49 -2.34 -18.01
C GLU A 278 -14.79 -2.65 -18.73
N VAL A 279 -14.70 -3.19 -19.94
CA VAL A 279 -15.87 -3.51 -20.77
C VAL A 279 -15.62 -4.83 -21.48
N ASP A 280 -16.60 -5.72 -21.42
CA ASP A 280 -16.68 -6.91 -22.26
C ASP A 280 -18.12 -7.08 -22.78
N LEU A 281 -18.43 -6.39 -23.88
CA LEU A 281 -19.75 -6.46 -24.51
C LEU A 281 -20.03 -7.81 -25.17
N LYS A 282 -19.01 -8.65 -25.40
CA LYS A 282 -19.21 -10.01 -25.93
C LYS A 282 -19.76 -10.94 -24.85
N GLU A 283 -19.24 -10.78 -23.64
CA GLU A 283 -19.73 -11.48 -22.44
C GLU A 283 -20.90 -10.72 -21.75
N GLY A 284 -21.33 -9.58 -22.30
CA GLY A 284 -22.50 -8.83 -21.86
C GLY A 284 -22.33 -8.12 -20.51
N PHE A 285 -21.14 -7.60 -20.19
CA PHE A 285 -20.94 -6.84 -18.95
C PHE A 285 -19.94 -5.70 -19.09
N PHE A 286 -19.96 -4.80 -18.11
CA PHE A 286 -18.88 -3.84 -17.86
C PHE A 286 -18.62 -3.72 -16.36
N ASN A 287 -17.41 -3.32 -16.00
CA ASN A 287 -17.06 -2.95 -14.63
C ASN A 287 -17.10 -1.43 -14.49
N ILE A 288 -17.62 -0.95 -13.36
CA ILE A 288 -17.78 0.47 -13.08
C ILE A 288 -17.36 0.81 -11.65
N ARG A 289 -16.57 1.86 -11.54
CA ARG A 289 -16.18 2.49 -10.28
C ARG A 289 -17.30 3.42 -9.82
N ILE A 290 -17.92 3.15 -8.67
CA ILE A 290 -18.97 4.01 -8.12
C ILE A 290 -18.34 5.22 -7.43
N LEU A 291 -18.72 6.42 -7.85
CA LEU A 291 -18.25 7.67 -7.26
C LEU A 291 -19.28 8.27 -6.30
N LYS A 292 -20.57 8.11 -6.63
CA LYS A 292 -21.69 8.71 -5.91
C LYS A 292 -22.98 7.94 -6.16
N SER A 293 -23.90 8.01 -5.21
CA SER A 293 -25.25 7.43 -5.30
C SER A 293 -26.28 8.46 -4.84
N THR A 294 -27.53 8.32 -5.28
CA THR A 294 -28.65 9.12 -4.77
C THR A 294 -29.01 8.73 -3.34
N LYS A 295 -29.71 9.62 -2.62
CA LYS A 295 -30.14 9.31 -1.24
C LYS A 295 -31.11 8.14 -1.22
N GLU A 296 -31.99 8.10 -2.19
CA GLU A 296 -32.99 7.05 -2.40
C GLU A 296 -32.30 5.68 -2.48
N PHE A 297 -31.21 5.56 -3.27
CA PHE A 297 -30.44 4.32 -3.33
C PHE A 297 -29.76 3.97 -2.00
N GLN A 298 -29.21 4.96 -1.29
CA GLN A 298 -28.53 4.74 -0.01
C GLN A 298 -29.49 4.27 1.09
N GLU A 299 -30.71 4.81 1.10
CA GLU A 299 -31.77 4.45 2.04
C GLU A 299 -32.36 3.07 1.75
N GLY A 300 -32.47 2.69 0.46
CA GLY A 300 -32.96 1.38 0.04
C GLY A 300 -31.93 0.23 0.15
N PHE A 301 -30.62 0.55 0.09
CA PHE A 301 -29.55 -0.46 0.09
C PHE A 301 -28.45 -0.14 1.12
N ARG A 302 -27.39 0.55 0.70
CA ARG A 302 -26.30 1.05 1.54
C ARG A 302 -25.43 2.04 0.78
N LYS A 303 -24.53 2.71 1.49
CA LYS A 303 -23.44 3.49 0.90
C LYS A 303 -22.45 2.55 0.19
N ILE A 304 -22.19 2.80 -1.09
CA ILE A 304 -21.32 1.97 -1.95
C ILE A 304 -20.28 2.80 -2.73
N GLU A 305 -20.17 4.09 -2.43
CA GLU A 305 -19.18 4.97 -3.03
C GLU A 305 -17.78 4.42 -2.80
N ASN A 306 -16.94 4.49 -3.84
CA ASN A 306 -15.61 3.92 -3.90
C ASN A 306 -15.54 2.38 -3.99
N GLU A 307 -16.63 1.73 -4.41
CA GLU A 307 -16.62 0.32 -4.78
C GLU A 307 -16.56 0.14 -6.30
N ASP A 308 -16.07 -1.02 -6.73
CA ASP A 308 -16.05 -1.44 -8.13
C ASP A 308 -17.06 -2.57 -8.31
N TRP A 309 -17.97 -2.39 -9.26
CA TRP A 309 -19.10 -3.29 -9.46
C TRP A 309 -19.13 -3.79 -10.89
N LYS A 310 -19.44 -5.08 -11.05
CA LYS A 310 -19.76 -5.68 -12.34
C LYS A 310 -21.24 -5.48 -12.63
N VAL A 311 -21.54 -4.84 -13.75
CA VAL A 311 -22.90 -4.60 -14.23
C VAL A 311 -23.10 -5.37 -15.53
N TRP A 312 -24.10 -6.24 -15.52
CA TRP A 312 -24.51 -7.05 -16.65
C TRP A 312 -25.49 -6.30 -17.54
N ILE A 313 -25.51 -6.64 -18.80
CA ILE A 313 -26.40 -6.09 -19.82
C ILE A 313 -27.28 -7.25 -20.27
N ASP A 314 -28.60 -7.14 -20.07
CA ASP A 314 -29.53 -8.19 -20.49
C ASP A 314 -29.61 -8.25 -22.02
N THR A 315 -29.87 -7.10 -22.64
CA THR A 315 -29.85 -6.92 -24.08
C THR A 315 -29.42 -5.49 -24.41
N TYR A 316 -28.75 -5.33 -25.54
CA TYR A 316 -28.56 -4.03 -26.18
C TYR A 316 -28.69 -4.11 -27.71
N HIS A 317 -29.09 -5.26 -28.24
CA HIS A 317 -29.19 -5.45 -29.68
C HIS A 317 -30.59 -5.08 -30.18
N PHE A 318 -30.61 -4.45 -31.34
CA PHE A 318 -31.84 -4.22 -32.09
C PHE A 318 -32.44 -5.55 -32.54
N GLY A 319 -33.74 -5.73 -32.30
CA GLY A 319 -34.50 -6.91 -32.75
C GLY A 319 -34.62 -8.04 -31.71
N GLU A 320 -34.07 -7.88 -30.51
CA GLU A 320 -34.19 -8.85 -29.40
C GLU A 320 -35.43 -8.60 -28.52
N ASP A 321 -36.58 -8.33 -29.16
CA ASP A 321 -37.87 -8.03 -28.49
C ASP A 321 -37.73 -6.98 -27.36
N ASN A 322 -37.18 -5.83 -27.72
CA ASN A 322 -36.97 -4.66 -26.85
C ASN A 322 -37.28 -3.37 -27.62
N GLU A 323 -37.17 -2.21 -26.96
CA GLU A 323 -37.35 -0.89 -27.58
C GLU A 323 -36.03 -0.30 -28.13
N MET A 324 -34.96 -1.10 -28.21
CA MET A 324 -33.67 -0.65 -28.76
C MET A 324 -33.85 -0.30 -30.24
N CYS A 325 -33.48 0.91 -30.63
CA CYS A 325 -33.49 1.32 -32.03
C CYS A 325 -32.18 0.91 -32.74
N HIS A 326 -32.20 0.75 -34.07
CA HIS A 326 -31.02 0.34 -34.84
C HIS A 326 -29.82 1.29 -34.64
N ALA A 327 -30.02 2.61 -34.63
CA ALA A 327 -28.94 3.57 -34.36
C ALA A 327 -28.49 3.57 -32.88
N CYS A 328 -29.41 3.24 -31.98
CA CYS A 328 -29.19 3.25 -30.54
C CYS A 328 -28.21 2.14 -30.13
N GLN A 329 -28.28 0.95 -30.75
CA GLN A 329 -27.34 -0.15 -30.48
C GLN A 329 -25.87 0.28 -30.70
N PHE A 330 -25.54 0.84 -31.87
CA PHE A 330 -24.17 1.27 -32.15
C PHE A 330 -23.73 2.42 -31.24
N ASN A 331 -24.65 3.31 -30.88
CA ASN A 331 -24.38 4.37 -29.92
C ASN A 331 -24.13 3.82 -28.51
N PHE A 332 -24.82 2.73 -28.12
CA PHE A 332 -24.60 2.04 -26.84
C PHE A 332 -23.21 1.42 -26.76
N GLU A 333 -22.76 0.75 -27.82
CA GLU A 333 -21.40 0.20 -27.92
C GLU A 333 -20.34 1.30 -27.77
N SER A 334 -20.63 2.51 -28.26
CA SER A 334 -19.76 3.69 -28.13
C SER A 334 -19.89 4.38 -26.77
N LEU A 335 -21.04 4.24 -26.10
CA LEU A 335 -21.28 4.77 -24.76
C LEU A 335 -20.47 3.98 -23.74
N ILE A 336 -20.59 2.65 -23.75
CA ILE A 336 -19.99 1.75 -22.76
C ILE A 336 -18.53 1.48 -23.14
N VAL A 337 -17.66 2.42 -22.80
CA VAL A 337 -16.20 2.34 -23.02
C VAL A 337 -15.44 2.69 -21.74
N PRO A 338 -14.24 2.13 -21.51
CA PRO A 338 -13.39 2.53 -20.38
C PRO A 338 -13.20 4.05 -20.33
N GLY A 339 -13.35 4.63 -19.14
CA GLY A 339 -13.32 6.06 -18.91
C GLY A 339 -14.66 6.76 -19.14
N ARG A 340 -15.70 6.10 -19.66
CA ARG A 340 -17.02 6.75 -19.73
C ARG A 340 -17.53 7.05 -18.33
N ARG A 341 -17.99 8.28 -18.14
CA ARG A 341 -18.71 8.74 -16.96
C ARG A 341 -20.21 8.52 -17.19
N LEU A 342 -20.84 7.75 -16.31
CA LEU A 342 -22.25 7.38 -16.43
C LEU A 342 -23.05 7.83 -15.22
N LYS A 343 -24.25 8.34 -15.48
CA LYS A 343 -25.39 8.21 -14.58
C LYS A 343 -26.12 6.94 -15.00
N PHE A 344 -26.29 6.01 -14.09
CA PHE A 344 -26.87 4.71 -14.41
C PHE A 344 -27.79 4.21 -13.29
N SER A 345 -28.63 3.25 -13.60
CA SER A 345 -29.40 2.47 -12.62
C SER A 345 -29.27 1.00 -12.97
N MET A 346 -29.38 0.15 -11.96
CA MET A 346 -29.27 -1.29 -12.10
C MET A 346 -30.17 -1.96 -11.09
N VAL A 347 -30.61 -3.17 -11.40
CA VAL A 347 -31.44 -3.98 -10.50
C VAL A 347 -30.82 -5.37 -10.35
N GLU A 348 -31.00 -5.98 -9.19
CA GLU A 348 -30.61 -7.38 -9.03
C GLU A 348 -31.47 -8.26 -9.94
N SER A 349 -30.90 -9.37 -10.42
CA SER A 349 -31.62 -10.35 -11.22
C SER A 349 -32.94 -10.75 -10.58
N CYS A 350 -34.03 -10.66 -11.35
CA CYS A 350 -35.37 -11.02 -10.89
C CYS A 350 -35.43 -12.52 -10.52
N PRO A 351 -36.02 -12.88 -9.34
CA PRO A 351 -36.27 -14.26 -8.94
C PRO A 351 -36.98 -15.06 -10.04
N ASP A 352 -36.51 -16.28 -10.32
CA ASP A 352 -37.10 -17.26 -11.24
C ASP A 352 -37.07 -16.92 -12.75
N CYS A 353 -36.51 -15.78 -13.17
CA CYS A 353 -36.23 -15.46 -14.59
C CYS A 353 -35.00 -16.20 -15.17
N GLY A 354 -34.68 -17.41 -14.68
CA GLY A 354 -33.53 -18.20 -15.12
C GLY A 354 -32.14 -17.64 -14.76
N THR A 355 -32.06 -16.60 -13.93
CA THR A 355 -30.80 -15.90 -13.58
C THR A 355 -30.68 -15.51 -12.10
N SER A 356 -31.68 -15.82 -11.27
CA SER A 356 -31.64 -15.51 -9.85
C SER A 356 -30.76 -16.49 -9.08
N MET A 357 -29.49 -16.15 -8.93
CA MET A 357 -28.65 -16.51 -7.78
C MET A 357 -27.31 -15.77 -7.91
N ASN A 358 -26.87 -15.11 -6.83
CA ASN A 358 -25.51 -14.59 -6.56
C ASN A 358 -25.20 -13.09 -6.79
N GLY A 359 -26.14 -12.16 -6.67
CA GLY A 359 -25.80 -10.72 -6.74
C GLY A 359 -25.40 -10.25 -8.14
N VAL A 360 -26.11 -10.74 -9.15
CA VAL A 360 -25.99 -10.30 -10.55
C VAL A 360 -26.84 -9.04 -10.74
N TRP A 361 -26.23 -7.93 -11.15
CA TRP A 361 -26.88 -6.64 -11.32
C TRP A 361 -27.01 -6.30 -12.80
N PHE A 362 -28.23 -6.14 -13.30
CA PHE A 362 -28.51 -5.78 -14.68
C PHE A 362 -28.70 -4.28 -14.83
N LEU A 363 -28.09 -3.71 -15.86
CA LEU A 363 -28.26 -2.32 -16.26
C LEU A 363 -29.71 -2.07 -16.71
N THR A 364 -30.38 -1.11 -16.07
CA THR A 364 -31.75 -0.69 -16.42
C THR A 364 -31.80 0.74 -16.95
N TYR A 365 -30.75 1.52 -16.73
CA TYR A 365 -30.65 2.88 -17.22
C TYR A 365 -29.20 3.27 -17.43
N ALA A 366 -28.88 3.96 -18.52
CA ALA A 366 -27.57 4.57 -18.71
C ALA A 366 -27.65 5.89 -19.47
N LYS A 367 -26.88 6.87 -18.98
CA LYS A 367 -26.72 8.16 -19.62
C LYS A 367 -25.28 8.65 -19.45
N ALA A 368 -24.68 9.16 -20.54
CA ALA A 368 -23.39 9.82 -20.48
C ALA A 368 -23.45 11.08 -19.61
N MET A 369 -22.39 11.33 -18.85
CA MET A 369 -22.26 12.51 -17.99
C MET A 369 -20.93 13.23 -18.25
N ASP A 370 -20.93 14.54 -18.07
CA ASP A 370 -19.71 15.35 -18.09
C ASP A 370 -18.88 15.15 -16.83
N ASN A 371 -17.58 15.42 -16.92
CA ASN A 371 -16.68 15.36 -15.76
C ASN A 371 -17.11 16.27 -14.60
N SER A 372 -17.74 17.40 -14.88
CA SER A 372 -18.21 18.35 -13.85
C SER A 372 -19.47 17.90 -13.13
N SER A 373 -20.11 16.80 -13.55
CA SER A 373 -21.40 16.36 -13.04
C SER A 373 -21.34 15.43 -11.82
N PHE A 374 -20.15 15.07 -11.36
CA PHE A 374 -19.95 14.13 -10.24
C PHE A 374 -19.77 14.86 -8.90
#